data_AF-A0A958F8A4-F1
#
_entry.id   AF-A0A958F8A4-F1
#
_cell.length_a   1.000
_cell.length_b   1.000
_cell.length_c   1.000
_cell.angle_alpha   90.00
_cell.angle_beta   90.00
_cell.angle_gamma   90.00
#
_symmetry.space_group_name_H-M   'P 1'
#
loop_
_entity.id
_entity.type
_entity.pdbx_description
1 polymer ?
#
loop_
_entity_poly.entity_id
_entity_poly.type
_entity_poly.pdbx_seq_one_letter_code
_entity_poly.pdbx_strand_id
1 'polypeptide(L)'
;MSEPRKAWSQVEISDPRFESEHLRHLTFHSDALGRRGDVSVFVPPGGDLLSGLPLVLLLHGVFGSHWSWAYKGGAHQVAMAMIEAGTLRPLMIAMPSDGL
;
A
#
# COMPACT_ATOMS: atom_id res chain seq x y z
N MET A 1 18.06 11.29 27.80
CA MET A 1 17.04 10.59 26.98
C MET A 1 16.84 11.37 25.69
N SER A 2 17.04 10.76 24.53
CA SER A 2 16.62 11.33 23.24
C SER A 2 15.11 11.12 23.08
N GLU A 3 14.38 12.14 22.63
CA GLU A 3 12.97 11.99 22.22
C GLU A 3 12.82 10.85 21.19
N PRO A 4 11.71 10.08 21.23
CA PRO A 4 11.41 9.16 20.14
C PRO A 4 11.28 9.98 18.85
N ARG A 5 12.18 9.75 17.88
CA ARG A 5 12.03 10.26 16.51
C ARG A 5 10.61 9.93 16.08
N LYS A 6 9.82 10.93 15.66
CA LYS A 6 8.52 10.70 15.02
C LYS A 6 8.77 9.70 13.88
N ALA A 7 8.29 8.47 14.04
CA ALA A 7 8.50 7.36 13.09
C ALA A 7 7.96 7.65 11.67
N TRP A 8 7.28 8.78 11.49
CA TRP A 8 6.54 9.17 10.29
C TRP A 8 7.21 10.30 9.49
N SER A 9 8.40 10.78 9.88
CA SER A 9 9.05 11.93 9.22
C SER A 9 9.80 11.59 7.93
N GLN A 10 9.97 10.31 7.61
CA GLN A 10 10.73 9.85 6.44
C GLN A 10 9.90 8.87 5.61
N VAL A 11 8.78 9.37 5.07
CA VAL A 11 7.96 8.65 4.10
C VAL A 11 7.94 9.46 2.81
N GLU A 12 8.33 8.82 1.72
CA GLU A 12 8.13 9.31 0.35
C GLU A 12 6.87 8.65 -0.21
N ILE A 13 6.05 9.45 -0.91
CA ILE A 13 4.79 9.00 -1.50
C ILE A 13 4.78 9.42 -2.96
N SER A 14 4.31 8.54 -3.84
CA SER A 14 4.11 8.87 -5.25
C SER A 14 3.26 10.13 -5.44
N ASP A 15 3.58 10.89 -6.48
CA ASP A 15 2.78 12.04 -6.88
C ASP A 15 1.44 11.56 -7.49
N PRO A 16 0.29 11.97 -6.96
CA PRO A 16 -1.03 11.53 -7.44
C PRO A 16 -1.27 11.78 -8.94
N ARG A 17 -0.55 12.73 -9.56
CA ARG A 17 -0.66 13.01 -11.00
C ARG A 17 -0.10 11.90 -11.88
N PHE A 18 0.77 11.05 -11.34
CA PHE A 18 1.41 9.94 -12.05
C PHE A 18 1.03 8.57 -11.49
N GLU A 19 0.16 8.53 -10.48
CA GLU A 19 -0.48 7.31 -10.01
C GLU A 19 -1.49 6.82 -11.05
N SER A 20 -1.64 5.50 -11.18
CA SER A 20 -2.57 4.86 -12.10
C SER A 20 -3.36 3.77 -11.40
N GLU A 21 -4.62 3.57 -11.81
CA GLU A 21 -5.46 2.48 -11.29
C GLU A 21 -5.55 2.44 -9.76
N HIS A 22 -5.57 3.61 -9.13
CA HIS A 22 -5.66 3.75 -7.67
C HIS A 22 -4.49 3.12 -6.89
N LEU A 23 -3.35 2.91 -7.56
CA LEU A 23 -2.12 2.45 -6.93
C LEU A 23 -1.25 3.64 -6.51
N ARG A 24 -0.93 3.67 -5.22
CA ARG A 24 0.02 4.57 -4.58
C ARG A 24 1.26 3.78 -4.18
N HIS A 25 2.42 4.41 -4.28
CA HIS A 25 3.69 3.84 -3.85
C HIS A 25 4.23 4.64 -2.67
N LEU A 26 4.72 3.92 -1.66
CA LEU A 26 5.35 4.51 -0.50
C LEU A 26 6.72 3.88 -0.26
N THR A 27 7.68 4.72 0.09
CA THR A 27 8.98 4.30 0.60
C THR A 27 9.17 4.91 1.98
N PHE A 28 9.52 4.09 2.97
CA PHE A 28 9.69 4.55 4.36
C PHE A 28 10.95 3.99 4.99
N HIS A 29 11.54 4.70 5.96
CA HIS A 29 12.62 4.16 6.78
C HIS A 29 12.05 3.19 7.84
N SER A 30 12.64 2.00 7.97
CA SER A 30 12.27 1.02 8.99
C SER A 30 13.46 0.68 9.87
N ASP A 31 13.40 1.08 11.14
CA ASP A 31 14.41 0.71 12.14
C ASP A 31 14.49 -0.82 12.30
N ALA A 32 13.36 -1.53 12.18
CA ALA A 32 13.30 -2.99 12.30
C ALA A 32 13.99 -3.72 11.13
N LEU A 33 14.00 -3.11 9.93
CA LEU A 33 14.72 -3.63 8.77
C LEU A 33 16.17 -3.11 8.69
N GLY A 34 16.50 -2.03 9.41
CA GLY A 34 17.77 -1.31 9.28
C GLY A 34 17.96 -0.62 7.92
N ARG A 35 16.89 -0.50 7.12
CA ARG A 35 16.89 0.04 5.76
C ARG A 35 15.53 0.63 5.38
N ARG A 36 15.40 1.12 4.15
CA ARG A 36 14.10 1.54 3.59
C ARG A 36 13.26 0.32 3.19
N GLY A 37 11.96 0.43 3.33
CA GLY A 37 10.98 -0.52 2.82
C GLY A 37 10.04 0.15 1.83
N ASP A 38 9.60 -0.61 0.83
CA ASP A 38 8.68 -0.17 -0.21
C ASP A 38 7.32 -0.87 -0.08
N VAL A 39 6.24 -0.13 -0.34
CA VAL A 39 4.86 -0.61 -0.29
C VAL A 39 4.09 -0.10 -1.49
N SER A 40 3.37 -0.98 -2.18
CA SER A 40 2.29 -0.56 -3.10
C SER A 40 0.97 -0.61 -2.35
N VAL A 41 0.14 0.42 -2.49
CA VAL A 41 -1.14 0.53 -1.80
C VAL A 41 -2.24 0.81 -2.82
N PHE A 42 -3.26 -0.04 -2.84
CA PHE A 42 -4.53 0.30 -3.47
C PHE A 42 -5.37 1.14 -2.52
N VAL A 43 -5.77 2.34 -2.97
CA VAL A 43 -6.66 3.25 -2.24
C VAL A 43 -7.95 3.41 -3.06
N PRO A 44 -9.10 2.86 -2.61
CA PRO A 44 -10.32 2.93 -3.41
C PRO A 44 -10.76 4.39 -3.63
N PRO A 45 -11.50 4.69 -4.71
CA PRO A 45 -12.02 6.03 -4.96
C PRO A 45 -12.73 6.61 -3.73
N GLY A 46 -12.38 7.85 -3.36
CA GLY A 46 -12.93 8.51 -2.16
C GLY A 46 -12.38 7.97 -0.83
N GLY A 47 -11.45 7.01 -0.85
CA GLY A 47 -10.82 6.43 0.34
C GLY A 47 -10.10 7.47 1.22
N ASP A 48 -9.50 8.49 0.62
CA ASP A 48 -8.84 9.59 1.33
C ASP A 48 -9.82 10.43 2.18
N LEU A 49 -11.13 10.36 1.91
CA LEU A 49 -12.18 11.08 2.63
C LEU A 49 -12.83 10.26 3.75
N LEU A 50 -12.51 8.96 3.82
CA LEU A 50 -13.18 8.02 4.70
C LEU A 50 -12.29 7.69 5.90
N SER A 51 -12.78 8.00 7.10
CA SER A 51 -12.12 7.59 8.34
C SER A 51 -12.38 6.11 8.63
N GLY A 52 -11.34 5.39 9.05
CA GLY A 52 -11.48 3.99 9.49
C GLY A 52 -11.66 2.97 8.37
N LEU A 53 -11.10 3.21 7.17
CA LEU A 53 -11.07 2.16 6.13
C LEU A 53 -10.34 0.92 6.65
N PRO A 54 -10.92 -0.29 6.50
CA PRO A 54 -10.19 -1.52 6.74
C PRO A 54 -8.94 -1.59 5.85
N LEU A 55 -7.85 -2.13 6.39
CA LEU A 55 -6.61 -2.37 5.67
C LEU A 55 -6.37 -3.88 5.56
N VAL A 56 -6.14 -4.35 4.35
CA VAL A 56 -5.66 -5.71 4.07
C VAL A 56 -4.17 -5.65 3.78
N LEU A 57 -3.38 -6.44 4.51
CA LEU A 57 -1.97 -6.69 4.16
C LEU A 57 -1.90 -7.92 3.27
N LEU A 58 -1.48 -7.74 2.01
CA LEU A 58 -1.42 -8.80 1.01
C LEU A 58 0.03 -9.14 0.68
N LEU A 59 0.53 -10.22 1.29
CA LEU A 59 1.94 -10.64 1.21
C LEU A 59 2.20 -11.49 -0.04
N HIS A 60 3.34 -11.27 -0.69
CA HIS A 60 3.77 -12.07 -1.83
C HIS A 60 4.55 -13.32 -1.39
N GLY A 61 4.75 -14.27 -2.31
CA GLY A 61 5.60 -15.43 -2.10
C GLY A 61 7.11 -15.13 -2.23
N VAL A 62 7.93 -16.17 -2.13
CA VAL A 62 9.40 -16.07 -2.30
C VAL A 62 9.73 -15.46 -3.66
N PHE A 63 10.71 -14.55 -3.70
CA PHE A 63 11.13 -13.80 -4.90
C PHE A 63 10.07 -12.86 -5.50
N GLY A 64 9.03 -12.53 -4.73
CA GLY A 64 8.12 -11.43 -5.05
C GLY A 64 8.67 -10.07 -4.63
N SER A 65 7.90 -9.04 -4.92
CA SER A 65 8.16 -7.66 -4.48
C SER A 65 6.83 -6.95 -4.21
N HIS A 66 6.87 -5.76 -3.61
CA HIS A 66 5.70 -4.93 -3.28
C HIS A 66 4.74 -4.68 -4.46
N TRP A 67 5.21 -4.80 -5.70
CA TRP A 67 4.42 -4.61 -6.92
C TRP A 67 3.84 -5.92 -7.49
N SER A 68 4.25 -7.09 -7.00
CA SER A 68 3.93 -8.39 -7.61
C SER A 68 2.43 -8.67 -7.68
N TRP A 69 1.67 -8.39 -6.62
CA TRP A 69 0.22 -8.60 -6.61
C TRP A 69 -0.53 -7.69 -7.58
N ALA A 70 -0.09 -6.45 -7.72
CA ALA A 70 -0.66 -5.50 -8.68
C ALA A 70 -0.38 -5.93 -10.12
N TYR A 71 0.88 -6.16 -10.48
CA TYR A 71 1.27 -6.32 -11.88
C TYR A 71 1.36 -7.77 -12.38
N LYS A 72 1.28 -8.77 -11.50
CA LYS A 72 1.17 -10.18 -11.91
C LYS A 72 -0.21 -10.77 -11.62
N GLY A 73 -0.91 -10.22 -10.63
CA GLY A 73 -2.19 -10.75 -10.16
C GLY A 73 -3.40 -9.84 -10.37
N GLY A 74 -3.22 -8.55 -10.70
CA GLY A 74 -4.32 -7.60 -10.85
C GLY A 74 -5.16 -7.42 -9.59
N ALA A 75 -4.57 -7.61 -8.40
CA ALA A 75 -5.33 -7.65 -7.14
C ALA A 75 -6.15 -6.37 -6.89
N HIS A 76 -5.60 -5.20 -7.25
CA HIS A 76 -6.27 -3.91 -7.15
C HIS A 76 -7.48 -3.80 -8.10
N GLN A 77 -7.39 -4.36 -9.31
CA GLN A 77 -8.49 -4.38 -10.28
C GLN A 77 -9.63 -5.29 -9.82
N VAL A 78 -9.31 -6.48 -9.28
CA VAL A 78 -10.31 -7.39 -8.71
C VAL A 78 -11.01 -6.73 -7.53
N ALA A 79 -10.26 -6.11 -6.62
CA ALA A 79 -10.84 -5.39 -5.49
C ALA A 79 -11.75 -4.24 -5.95
N MET A 80 -11.32 -3.45 -6.94
CA MET A 80 -12.13 -2.37 -7.52
C MET A 80 -13.44 -2.91 -8.10
N ALA A 81 -13.38 -3.96 -8.91
CA ALA A 81 -14.56 -4.58 -9.52
C ALA A 81 -15.54 -5.12 -8.45
N MET A 82 -15.02 -5.73 -7.38
CA MET A 82 -15.87 -6.21 -6.27
C MET A 82 -16.49 -5.07 -5.47
N ILE A 83 -15.77 -3.95 -5.30
CA ILE A 83 -16.27 -2.73 -4.66
C ILE A 83 -17.39 -2.10 -5.50
N GLU A 84 -17.21 -1.99 -6.82
CA GLU A 84 -18.24 -1.48 -7.74
C GLU A 84 -19.48 -2.38 -7.77
N ALA A 85 -19.28 -3.70 -7.71
CA ALA A 85 -20.35 -4.68 -7.63
C ALA A 85 -21.04 -4.73 -6.24
N GLY A 86 -20.52 -4.01 -5.23
CA GLY A 86 -21.03 -4.02 -3.86
C GLY A 86 -20.81 -5.33 -3.09
N THR A 87 -20.00 -6.24 -3.63
CA THR A 87 -19.67 -7.53 -2.98
C THR A 87 -18.49 -7.42 -2.02
N LEU A 88 -17.70 -6.35 -2.16
CA LEU A 88 -16.65 -5.97 -1.23
C LEU A 88 -16.91 -4.56 -0.73
N ARG A 89 -16.94 -4.35 0.59
CA ARG A 89 -16.96 -2.99 1.14
C ARG A 89 -15.64 -2.27 0.81
N PRO A 90 -15.64 -0.93 0.63
CA PRO A 90 -14.40 -0.18 0.42
C PRO A 90 -13.35 -0.50 1.50
N LEU A 91 -12.14 -0.83 1.06
CA LEU A 91 -10.98 -1.15 1.89
C LEU A 91 -9.69 -0.76 1.16
N MET A 92 -8.61 -0.54 1.91
CA MET A 92 -7.27 -0.37 1.37
C MET A 92 -6.55 -1.72 1.31
N ILE A 93 -5.67 -1.90 0.32
CA ILE A 93 -4.78 -3.07 0.24
C ILE A 93 -3.35 -2.57 0.25
N ALA A 94 -2.56 -2.94 1.26
CA ALA A 94 -1.13 -2.70 1.30
C ALA A 94 -0.37 -3.97 0.93
N MET A 95 0.56 -3.82 -0.01
CA MET A 95 1.41 -4.86 -0.56
C MET A 95 2.87 -4.47 -0.30
N PRO A 96 3.44 -4.80 0.88
CA PRO A 96 4.83 -4.49 1.19
C PRO A 96 5.79 -5.42 0.46
N SER A 97 7.04 -4.99 0.28
CA SER A 97 8.12 -5.90 -0.12
C SER A 97 8.48 -6.82 1.07
N ASP A 98 9.14 -7.94 0.78
CA ASP A 98 9.83 -8.78 1.77
C ASP A 98 10.96 -8.06 2.52
N GLY A 99 11.28 -6.86 2.06
CA GLY A 99 12.19 -5.92 2.68
C GLY A 99 13.60 -6.41 2.63
N LEU A 100 14.03 -7.12 1.57
CA LEU A 100 15.40 -7.58 1.28
C LEU A 100 16.29 -6.50 0.66
#